data_AF-A0A973NY68-F1
#
_entry.id   AF-A0A973NY68-F1
#
_cell.length_a   1.000
_cell.length_b   1.000
_cell.length_c   1.000
_cell.angle_alpha   90.00
_cell.angle_beta   90.00
_cell.angle_gamma   90.00
#
_symmetry.space_group_name_H-M   'P 1'
#
loop_
_entity.id
_entity.type
_entity.pdbx_description
1 polymer ?
#
loop_
_entity_poly.entity_id
_entity_poly.type
_entity_poly.pdbx_seq_one_letter_code
_entity_poly.pdbx_strand_id
1 'polypeptide(L)' 'MPNRHKNRAAVYRPDPELYRRAQAAAGEVGLDMNACVIAFLHWLVGDTDELPHRPEPERRPAA' A
#
# COMPACT_ATOMS: atom_id res chain seq x y z
N MET A 1 -9.99 24.72 21.87
CA MET A 1 -10.23 23.59 20.93
C MET A 1 -8.93 22.78 20.82
N PRO A 2 -8.74 21.66 21.52
CA PRO A 2 -7.57 20.83 21.28
C PRO A 2 -7.83 20.00 20.02
N ASN A 3 -7.25 20.42 18.89
CA ASN A 3 -7.20 19.64 17.67
C ASN A 3 -6.23 18.47 17.88
N ARG A 4 -6.68 17.50 18.67
CA ARG A 4 -5.97 16.25 18.91
C ARG A 4 -6.14 15.46 17.62
N HIS A 5 -5.15 15.50 16.74
CA HIS A 5 -5.02 14.51 15.66
C HIS A 5 -5.21 13.14 16.32
N LYS A 6 -6.42 12.57 16.18
CA LYS A 6 -6.90 11.45 17.02
C LYS A 6 -6.06 10.19 16.84
N ASN A 7 -5.25 10.15 15.80
CA ASN A 7 -4.31 9.08 15.51
C ASN A 7 -2.90 9.69 15.46
N ARG A 8 -2.01 9.30 16.38
CA ARG A 8 -0.58 9.55 16.22
C ARG A 8 -0.17 8.89 14.92
N ALA A 9 0.33 9.65 13.95
CA ALA A 9 0.88 9.07 12.73
C ALA A 9 2.08 8.18 13.13
N ALA A 10 1.91 6.86 13.02
CA ALA A 10 3.03 5.94 13.05
C ALA A 10 3.73 6.09 11.71
N VAL A 11 4.84 6.84 11.68
CA VAL A 11 5.59 7.10 10.45
C VAL A 11 6.39 5.85 10.12
N TYR A 12 5.80 4.97 9.31
CA TYR A 12 6.52 3.89 8.66
C TYR A 12 7.54 4.51 7.69
N ARG A 13 8.82 4.18 7.87
CA ARG A 13 9.92 4.64 7.01
C ARG A 13 10.49 3.44 6.24
N PRO A 14 9.88 3.06 5.10
CA PRO A 14 10.47 2.06 4.23
C PRO A 14 11.77 2.59 3.62
N ASP A 15 12.58 1.68 3.11
CA ASP A 15 13.68 2.02 2.21
C ASP A 15 13.16 2.91 1.04
N PRO A 16 13.87 3.99 0.67
CA PRO A 16 13.40 4.92 -0.36
C PRO A 16 13.19 4.28 -1.73
N GLU A 17 13.98 3.27 -2.09
CA GLU A 17 13.81 2.55 -3.36
C GLU A 17 12.54 1.70 -3.31
N LEU A 18 12.32 1.00 -2.21
CA LEU A 18 11.08 0.26 -1.98
C LEU A 18 9.86 1.18 -2.03
N TYR A 19 9.94 2.37 -1.41
CA TYR A 19 8.86 3.35 -1.42
C TYR A 19 8.48 3.79 -2.83
N ARG A 20 9.47 4.15 -3.65
CA ARG A 20 9.24 4.57 -5.05
C ARG A 20 8.61 3.47 -5.89
N ARG A 21 9.12 2.24 -5.77
CA ARG A 21 8.58 1.08 -6.48
C ARG A 21 7.16 0.75 -6.04
N ALA A 22 6.87 0.80 -4.74
CA ALA A 22 5.52 0.61 -4.23
C ALA A 22 4.59 1.71 -4.74
N GLN A 23 5.03 2.97 -4.74
CA GLN A 23 4.23 4.11 -5.20
C GLN A 23 3.87 3.98 -6.68
N ALA A 24 4.81 3.56 -7.53
CA ALA A 24 4.53 3.26 -8.93
C ALA A 24 3.49 2.14 -9.07
N ALA A 25 3.70 1.03 -8.37
CA ALA A 25 2.79 -0.13 -8.41
C ALA A 25 1.36 0.21 -7.95
N ALA A 26 1.21 1.06 -6.93
CA ALA A 26 -0.09 1.54 -6.48
C ALA A 26 -0.77 2.41 -7.57
N GLY A 27 0.00 3.29 -8.22
CA GLY A 27 -0.48 4.11 -9.33
C GLY A 27 -0.95 3.29 -10.53
N GLU A 28 -0.28 2.18 -10.84
CA GLU A 28 -0.68 1.28 -11.94
C GLU A 28 -2.06 0.64 -11.72
N VAL A 29 -2.45 0.41 -10.46
CA VAL A 29 -3.76 -0.15 -10.09
C VAL A 29 -4.77 0.93 -9.71
N GLY A 30 -4.46 2.20 -9.92
CA GLY A 30 -5.35 3.34 -9.63
C GLY A 30 -5.56 3.61 -8.14
N LEU A 31 -4.67 3.11 -7.27
CA LEU A 31 -4.74 3.30 -5.83
C LEU A 31 -3.62 4.24 -5.35
N ASP A 32 -3.86 4.92 -4.24
CA ASP A 32 -2.78 5.59 -3.52
C ASP A 32 -2.11 4.63 -2.51
N MET A 33 -0.92 5.01 -2.06
CA MET A 33 -0.13 4.18 -1.15
C MET A 33 -0.84 3.89 0.17
N ASN A 34 -1.58 4.87 0.70
CA ASN A 34 -2.27 4.72 1.96
C ASN A 34 -3.47 3.76 1.81
N ALA A 35 -4.18 3.82 0.69
CA ALA A 35 -5.26 2.89 0.35
C ALA A 35 -4.74 1.45 0.26
N CYS A 36 -3.61 1.21 -0.40
CA CYS A 36 -2.96 -0.11 -0.45
C CYS A 36 -2.59 -0.63 0.95
N VAL A 37 -2.02 0.22 1.80
CA VAL A 37 -1.62 -0.15 3.17
C VAL A 37 -2.85 -0.47 4.03
N ILE A 38 -3.89 0.37 3.99
CA ILE A 38 -5.13 0.15 4.74
C ILE A 38 -5.81 -1.15 4.30
N ALA A 39 -5.93 -1.38 2.99
CA ALA A 39 -6.51 -2.62 2.45
C ALA A 39 -5.72 -3.85 2.91
N PHE A 40 -4.38 -3.79 2.87
CA PHE A 40 -3.55 -4.86 3.39
C PHE A 40 -3.74 -5.10 4.89
N LEU A 41 -3.88 -4.03 5.69
CA LEU A 41 -4.13 -4.17 7.13
C LEU A 41 -5.49 -4.80 7.41
N HIS A 42 -6.54 -4.42 6.69
CA HIS A 42 -7.86 -5.06 6.81
C HIS A 42 -7.79 -6.55 6.46
N TRP A 43 -7.08 -6.90 5.38
CA TRP A 43 -6.85 -8.31 5.05
C TRP A 43 -6.08 -9.04 6.16
N LEU A 44 -5.02 -8.42 6.69
CA LEU A 44 -4.16 -9.02 7.71
C LEU A 44 -4.90 -9.29 9.03
N VAL A 45 -5.85 -8.43 9.41
CA VAL A 45 -6.66 -8.61 10.63
C VAL A 45 -7.91 -9.47 10.41
N GLY A 46 -8.15 -9.91 9.17
CA GLY A 46 -9.31 -10.74 8.82
C GLY A 46 -10.62 -9.99 8.65
N ASP A 47 -10.59 -8.67 8.44
CA ASP A 47 -11.78 -7.88 8.09
C ASP A 47 -12.24 -8.14 6.65
N THR A 48 -11.33 -8.62 5.80
CA THR A 48 -11.60 -9.03 4.41
C THR A 48 -10.68 -10.19 4.01
N ASP A 49 -11.17 -11.07 3.14
CA ASP A 49 -10.35 -12.11 2.51
C ASP A 49 -9.70 -11.63 1.20
N GLU A 50 -10.04 -10.41 0.75
CA GLU A 50 -9.54 -9.83 -0.49
C GLU A 50 -8.23 -9.05 -0.26
N LEU A 51 -7.17 -9.45 -0.97
CA LEU A 51 -5.90 -8.72 -1.01
C LEU A 51 -5.98 -7.53 -1.97
N PRO A 52 -5.27 -6.41 -1.70
CA PRO A 52 -5.16 -5.32 -2.66
C PRO A 52 -4.57 -5.82 -3.97
N HIS A 53 -5.17 -5.40 -5.09
CA HIS A 53 -4.74 -5.79 -6.42
C HIS A 53 -3.29 -5.37 -6.64
N ARG A 54 -2.47 -6.31 -7.13
CA ARG A 54 -1.08 -6.05 -7.52
C ARG A 54 -1.06 -5.82 -9.03
N PRO A 55 -0.25 -4.88 -9.54
CA PRO A 55 -0.05 -4.78 -10.97
C PRO A 55 0.45 -6.12 -11.50
N GLU A 56 -0.08 -6.54 -12.65
CA GLU A 56 0.40 -7.75 -13.30
C GLU A 56 1.89 -7.57 -13.63
N PRO A 57 2.76 -8.50 -13.23
CA PRO A 57 4.14 -8.42 -13.66
C PRO A 57 4.14 -8.49 -15.18
N GLU A 58 4.66 -7.44 -15.83
CA GLU A 58 4.96 -7.47 -17.26
C GLU A 58 5.66 -8.80 -17.53
N ARG A 59 5.00 -9.65 -18.32
CA ARG A 59 5.46 -11.02 -18.58
C ARG A 59 6.87 -10.91 -19.14
N ARG A 60 7.89 -11.09 -18.29
CA ARG A 60 9.27 -11.13 -18.75
C ARG A 60 9.33 -12.35 -19.68
N PRO A 61 9.61 -12.19 -20.98
CA PRO A 61 9.69 -13.35 -21.86
C PRO A 61 10.74 -14.29 -21.25
N ALA A 62 10.36 -15.55 -21.09
CA ALA A 62 11.29 -16.57 -20.65
C ALA A 62 12.48 -16.56 -21.61
N ALA A 63 13.65 -16.19 -21.10
CA ALA A 63 14.91 -16.28 -21.81
C ALA A 63 15.35 -17.75 -21.90
#